data_AF-A0A380K1D4-F1
#
_entry.id   AF-A0A380K1D4-F1
#
_cell.length_a   1.000
_cell.length_b   1.000
_cell.length_c   1.000
_cell.angle_alpha   90.00
_cell.angle_beta   90.00
_cell.angle_gamma   90.00
#
_symmetry.space_group_name_H-M   'P 1'
#
loop_
_entity.id
_entity.type
_entity.pdbx_description
1 polymer ?
#
loop_
_entity_poly.entity_id
_entity_poly.type
_entity_poly.pdbx_seq_one_letter_code
_entity_poly.pdbx_strand_id
1 'polypeptide(L)'
;MPHNLYLHSAVSQTRKINRTDEDEIANAVRFSTWDSNIQLTLAFFVNSLLLIMGVAVFKTGAVKDPSFFGLYEALSNSDTLSNGILITVAKSGLLSTLFAVALLASGQNSTITGTLTGQVIMEGFIHMRMPIWLRRLITRLISVIPVLICVIITSRQGTIRSTQR
;
A
#
# COMPACT_ATOMS: atom_id res chain seq x y z
N MET A 1 3.98 -10.71 -2.76
CA MET A 1 3.29 -11.01 -1.49
C MET A 1 2.47 -12.29 -1.66
N PRO A 2 2.42 -13.23 -0.69
CA PRO A 2 1.76 -14.53 -0.86
C PRO A 2 0.27 -14.46 -1.22
N HIS A 3 -0.47 -13.52 -0.63
CA HIS A 3 -1.90 -13.34 -0.89
C HIS A 3 -2.22 -12.96 -2.35
N ASN A 4 -1.29 -12.28 -3.05
CA ASN A 4 -1.49 -11.92 -4.45
C ASN A 4 -1.45 -13.13 -5.39
N LEU A 5 -0.78 -14.23 -5.00
CA LEU A 5 -0.80 -15.46 -5.81
C LEU A 5 -2.20 -16.06 -5.84
N TYR A 6 -2.85 -16.17 -4.68
CA TYR A 6 -4.24 -16.62 -4.58
C TYR A 6 -5.21 -15.68 -5.30
N LEU A 7 -5.04 -14.37 -5.09
CA LEU A 7 -5.89 -13.37 -5.76
C LEU A 7 -5.78 -13.47 -7.28
N HIS A 8 -4.56 -13.47 -7.81
CA HIS A 8 -4.32 -13.50 -9.25
C HIS A 8 -4.84 -14.80 -9.87
N SER A 9 -4.66 -15.94 -9.17
CA SER A 9 -5.19 -17.24 -9.62
C SER A 9 -6.73 -17.27 -9.68
N ALA A 10 -7.42 -16.49 -8.85
CA ALA A 10 -8.88 -16.42 -8.87
C ALA A 10 -9.38 -15.38 -9.87
N VAL A 11 -8.72 -14.22 -9.97
CA VAL A 11 -9.11 -13.15 -10.90
C VAL A 11 -8.86 -13.55 -12.34
N SER A 12 -7.80 -14.33 -12.65
CA SER A 12 -7.58 -14.83 -14.01
C SER A 12 -8.72 -15.71 -14.52
N GLN A 13 -9.47 -16.35 -13.62
CA GLN A 13 -10.62 -17.20 -13.93
C GLN A 13 -11.93 -16.44 -14.16
N THR A 14 -11.99 -15.12 -13.96
CA THR A 14 -13.20 -14.34 -14.23
C THR A 14 -13.47 -14.18 -15.73
N ARG A 15 -12.49 -14.47 -16.58
CA ARG A 15 -12.63 -14.48 -18.04
C ARG A 15 -13.19 -15.84 -18.48
N LYS A 16 -14.26 -15.81 -19.28
CA LYS A 16 -14.80 -17.03 -19.89
C LYS A 16 -13.80 -17.52 -20.95
N ILE A 17 -13.33 -18.75 -20.78
CA ILE A 17 -12.36 -19.39 -21.69
C ILE A 17 -12.90 -20.78 -22.02
N ASN A 18 -12.91 -21.15 -23.30
CA ASN A 18 -13.18 -22.52 -23.69
C ASN A 18 -11.99 -23.42 -23.31
N ARG A 19 -12.19 -24.33 -22.36
CA ARG A 19 -11.13 -25.22 -21.87
C ARG A 19 -10.85 -26.42 -22.77
N THR A 20 -11.59 -26.57 -23.87
CA THR A 20 -11.36 -27.64 -24.85
C THR A 20 -10.56 -27.18 -26.05
N ASP A 21 -10.35 -25.87 -26.21
CA ASP A 21 -9.59 -25.28 -27.31
C ASP A 21 -8.19 -24.87 -26.82
N GLU A 22 -7.16 -25.56 -27.28
CA GLU A 22 -5.77 -25.31 -26.87
C GLU A 22 -5.27 -23.93 -27.30
N ASP A 23 -5.69 -23.43 -28.47
CA ASP A 23 -5.29 -22.12 -28.98
C ASP A 23 -5.92 -21.00 -28.14
N GLU A 24 -7.17 -21.18 -27.71
CA GLU A 24 -7.85 -20.23 -26.82
C GLU A 24 -7.17 -20.17 -25.44
N ILE A 25 -6.78 -21.32 -24.89
CA ILE A 25 -6.05 -21.40 -23.62
C ILE A 25 -4.68 -20.71 -23.74
N ALA A 26 -3.92 -20.99 -24.80
CA ALA A 26 -2.61 -20.39 -25.02
C ALA A 26 -2.71 -18.85 -25.14
N ASN A 27 -3.72 -18.36 -25.85
CA ASN A 27 -4.00 -16.93 -25.95
C ASN A 27 -4.39 -16.32 -24.59
N ALA A 28 -5.24 -17.00 -23.82
CA ALA A 28 -5.62 -16.54 -22.48
C ALA A 28 -4.42 -16.44 -21.53
N VAL A 29 -3.52 -17.42 -21.55
CA VAL A 29 -2.27 -17.39 -20.77
C VAL A 29 -1.38 -16.23 -21.22
N ARG A 30 -1.22 -16.03 -22.54
CA ARG A 30 -0.43 -14.91 -23.08
C ARG A 30 -0.99 -13.56 -22.64
N PHE A 31 -2.31 -13.37 -22.68
CA PHE A 31 -2.95 -12.13 -22.22
C PHE A 31 -2.81 -11.91 -20.71
N SER A 32 -3.04 -12.95 -19.89
CA SER A 32 -2.86 -12.83 -18.43
C SER A 32 -1.41 -12.55 -18.04
N THR A 33 -0.44 -13.11 -18.79
CA THR A 33 0.98 -12.86 -18.58
C THR A 33 1.36 -11.41 -18.94
N TRP A 34 0.88 -10.91 -20.09
CA TRP A 34 1.12 -9.52 -20.48
C TRP A 34 0.50 -8.52 -19.52
N ASP A 35 -0.76 -8.75 -19.11
CA ASP A 35 -1.45 -7.90 -18.13
C ASP A 35 -0.68 -7.84 -16.80
N SER A 36 -0.26 -9.01 -16.28
CA SER A 36 0.54 -9.09 -15.06
C SER A 36 1.89 -8.38 -15.18
N ASN A 37 2.60 -8.58 -16.30
CA ASN A 37 3.90 -7.97 -16.51
C ASN A 37 3.80 -6.45 -16.59
N ILE A 38 2.78 -5.90 -17.26
CA ILE A 38 2.54 -4.46 -17.33
C ILE A 38 2.30 -3.90 -15.92
N GLN A 39 1.41 -4.52 -15.14
CA GLN A 39 1.08 -4.08 -13.78
C GLN A 39 2.30 -4.16 -12.84
N LEU A 40 3.05 -5.26 -12.88
CA LEU A 40 4.27 -5.42 -12.06
C LEU A 40 5.39 -4.47 -12.47
N THR A 41 5.51 -4.16 -13.77
CA THR A 41 6.46 -3.17 -14.26
C THR A 41 6.11 -1.77 -13.77
N LEU A 42 4.82 -1.40 -13.75
CA LEU A 42 4.38 -0.14 -13.13
C LEU A 42 4.70 -0.10 -11.63
N ALA A 43 4.46 -1.20 -10.90
CA ALA A 43 4.85 -1.29 -9.48
C ALA A 43 6.37 -1.15 -9.28
N PHE A 44 7.17 -1.72 -10.19
CA PHE A 44 8.61 -1.55 -10.20
C PHE A 44 9.02 -0.09 -10.39
N PHE A 45 8.38 0.65 -11.31
CA PHE A 45 8.62 2.08 -11.48
C PHE A 45 8.23 2.88 -10.23
N VAL A 46 7.11 2.57 -9.58
CA VAL A 46 6.72 3.22 -8.31
C VAL A 46 7.78 3.01 -7.23
N ASN A 47 8.27 1.77 -7.06
CA ASN A 47 9.34 1.49 -6.09
C ASN A 47 10.65 2.20 -6.43
N SER A 48 10.98 2.28 -7.72
CA SER A 48 12.15 3.02 -8.21
C SER A 48 12.01 4.52 -7.94
N LEU A 49 10.81 5.09 -8.14
CA LEU A 49 10.51 6.49 -7.83
C LEU A 49 10.61 6.78 -6.34
N LEU A 50 10.19 5.87 -5.46
CA LEU A 50 10.38 6.03 -4.01
C LEU A 50 11.86 6.11 -3.64
N LEU A 51 12.71 5.28 -4.25
CA LEU A 51 14.16 5.29 -4.02
C LEU A 51 14.79 6.58 -4.57
N ILE A 52 14.49 6.93 -5.82
CA ILE A 52 14.99 8.16 -6.45
C ILE A 52 14.52 9.39 -5.67
N MET A 53 13.27 9.42 -5.18
CA MET A 53 12.78 10.46 -4.29
C MET A 53 13.63 10.55 -3.02
N GLY A 54 13.92 9.42 -2.38
CA GLY A 54 14.82 9.35 -1.23
C GLY A 54 16.18 10.03 -1.45
N VAL A 55 16.74 9.87 -2.66
CA VAL A 55 18.07 10.38 -3.01
C VAL A 55 18.06 11.81 -3.56
N ALA A 56 17.11 12.13 -4.43
CA ALA A 56 17.11 13.38 -5.20
C ALA A 56 16.26 14.50 -4.56
N VAL A 57 15.19 14.14 -3.84
CA VAL A 57 14.28 15.12 -3.22
C VAL A 57 14.82 15.58 -1.87
N PHE A 58 15.25 14.64 -1.04
CA PHE A 58 15.80 14.93 0.28
C PHE A 58 17.30 15.15 0.24
N LYS A 59 17.81 16.03 1.12
CA LYS A 59 19.25 16.14 1.37
C LYS A 59 19.74 14.87 2.07
N THR A 60 21.00 14.53 1.87
CA THR A 60 21.64 13.39 2.53
C THR A 60 21.47 13.46 4.05
N GLY A 61 20.83 12.43 4.63
CA GLY A 61 20.58 12.36 6.08
C GLY A 61 19.47 13.27 6.61
N ALA A 62 18.66 13.90 5.74
CA ALA A 62 17.56 14.76 6.16
C ALA A 62 16.40 13.97 6.79
N VAL A 63 16.12 12.77 6.30
CA VAL A 63 15.08 11.90 6.85
C VAL A 63 15.63 11.15 8.06
N LYS A 64 15.40 11.70 9.26
CA LYS A 64 15.80 11.09 10.54
C LYS A 64 14.73 10.17 11.12
N ASP A 65 13.47 10.49 10.86
CA ASP A 65 12.33 9.67 11.25
C ASP A 65 11.73 9.00 10.00
N PRO A 66 11.84 7.66 9.86
CA PRO A 66 11.27 6.92 8.73
C PRO A 66 9.75 6.74 8.84
N SER A 67 9.11 7.24 9.91
CA SER A 67 7.65 7.20 10.04
C SER A 67 6.97 8.02 8.93
N PHE A 68 5.70 7.69 8.65
CA PHE A 68 4.91 8.46 7.69
C PHE A 68 4.76 9.93 8.10
N PHE A 69 4.72 10.21 9.40
CA PHE A 69 4.66 11.58 9.90
C PHE A 69 6.00 12.31 9.73
N GLY A 70 7.12 11.63 10.05
CA GLY A 70 8.46 12.16 9.81
C GLY A 70 8.73 12.49 8.34
N LEU A 71 8.28 11.63 7.43
CA LEU A 71 8.33 11.89 5.98
C LEU A 71 7.43 13.05 5.56
N TYR A 72 6.22 13.16 6.14
CA TYR A 72 5.32 14.28 5.89
C TYR A 72 5.94 15.61 6.32
N GLU A 73 6.54 15.67 7.51
CA GLU A 73 7.25 16.85 8.00
C GLU A 73 8.48 17.15 7.14
N ALA A 74 9.25 16.13 6.75
CA ALA A 74 10.42 16.30 5.90
C ALA A 74 10.05 16.80 4.49
N LEU A 75 8.88 16.47 3.97
CA LEU A 75 8.36 16.98 2.69
C LEU A 75 7.75 18.38 2.81
N SER A 76 7.37 18.79 4.03
CA SER A 76 6.85 20.13 4.32
C SER A 76 7.93 21.13 4.72
N ASN A 77 9.12 20.67 5.09
CA ASN A 77 10.24 21.50 5.50
C ASN A 77 11.11 21.86 4.28
N SER A 78 11.50 23.13 4.15
CA SER A 78 12.40 23.57 3.08
C SER A 78 13.85 23.13 3.29
N ASP A 79 14.29 23.00 4.54
CA ASP A 79 15.71 22.78 4.85
C ASP A 79 16.16 21.35 4.53
N THR A 80 15.21 20.42 4.48
CA THR A 80 15.39 19.01 4.16
C THR A 80 15.45 18.73 2.66
N LEU A 81 15.14 19.71 1.80
CA LEU A 81 15.01 19.52 0.36
C LEU A 81 16.24 20.00 -0.43
N SER A 82 16.59 19.27 -1.48
CA SER A 82 17.85 19.47 -2.22
C SER A 82 17.79 20.53 -3.33
N ASN A 83 16.61 21.07 -3.66
CA ASN A 83 16.42 21.95 -4.83
C ASN A 83 15.50 23.15 -4.51
N GLY A 84 15.85 24.35 -5.02
CA GLY A 84 15.11 25.60 -4.82
C GLY A 84 13.66 25.60 -5.33
N ILE A 85 13.37 24.89 -6.42
CA ILE A 85 12.00 24.73 -6.93
C ILE A 85 11.18 23.89 -5.94
N LEU A 86 11.75 22.76 -5.48
CA LEU A 86 11.09 21.90 -4.49
C LEU A 86 10.85 22.64 -3.17
N ILE A 87 11.78 23.50 -2.75
CA ILE A 87 11.61 24.36 -1.57
C ILE A 87 10.39 25.27 -1.71
N THR A 88 10.21 25.87 -2.88
CA THR A 88 9.08 26.78 -3.13
C THR A 88 7.74 26.03 -3.10
N VAL A 89 7.69 24.83 -3.68
CA VAL A 89 6.48 23.99 -3.69
C VAL A 89 6.23 23.33 -2.32
N ALA A 90 7.28 23.04 -1.55
CA ALA A 90 7.13 22.50 -0.20
C ALA A 90 6.54 23.53 0.78
N LYS A 91 6.92 24.80 0.63
CA LYS A 91 6.34 25.90 1.42
C LYS A 91 4.83 26.08 1.21
N SER A 92 4.29 25.68 0.05
CA SER A 92 2.85 25.67 -0.17
C SER A 92 2.13 24.45 0.43
N GLY A 93 2.88 23.48 0.98
CA GLY A 93 2.35 22.25 1.56
C GLY A 93 1.92 21.20 0.53
N LEU A 94 2.19 21.42 -0.76
CA LEU A 94 1.71 20.51 -1.81
C LEU A 94 2.40 19.14 -1.78
N LEU A 95 3.70 19.08 -1.48
CA LEU A 95 4.45 17.82 -1.46
C LEU A 95 3.94 16.88 -0.36
N SER A 96 3.76 17.40 0.85
CA SER A 96 3.31 16.62 2.02
C SER A 96 1.85 16.18 1.87
N THR A 97 0.99 17.02 1.30
CA THR A 97 -0.41 16.66 1.01
C THR A 97 -0.52 15.58 -0.08
N LEU A 98 0.24 15.68 -1.17
CA LEU A 98 0.28 14.63 -2.20
C LEU A 98 0.80 13.29 -1.63
N PHE A 99 1.79 13.33 -0.75
CA PHE A 99 2.26 12.14 -0.04
C PHE A 99 1.15 11.53 0.84
N ALA A 100 0.42 12.35 1.59
CA ALA A 100 -0.72 11.88 2.39
C ALA A 100 -1.83 11.28 1.52
N VAL A 101 -2.13 11.87 0.35
CA VAL A 101 -3.07 11.31 -0.63
C VAL A 101 -2.58 9.98 -1.17
N ALA A 102 -1.29 9.85 -1.49
CA ALA A 102 -0.70 8.59 -1.93
C ALA A 102 -0.79 7.49 -0.85
N LEU A 103 -0.59 7.85 0.43
CA LEU A 103 -0.79 6.94 1.56
C LEU A 103 -2.24 6.47 1.68
N LEU A 104 -3.20 7.39 1.54
CA LEU A 104 -4.63 7.06 1.56
C LEU A 104 -4.99 6.11 0.40
N ALA A 105 -4.52 6.40 -0.82
CA ALA A 105 -4.75 5.57 -2.00
C ALA A 105 -4.17 4.15 -1.82
N SER A 106 -2.94 4.05 -1.30
CA SER A 106 -2.28 2.77 -0.98
C SER A 106 -3.10 1.95 0.04
N GLY A 107 -3.63 2.61 1.08
CA GLY A 107 -4.47 1.97 2.10
C GLY A 107 -5.79 1.41 1.55
N GLN A 108 -6.40 2.04 0.55
CA GLN A 108 -7.62 1.52 -0.08
C GLN A 108 -7.36 0.21 -0.83
N ASN A 109 -6.24 0.11 -1.55
CA ASN A 109 -5.87 -1.08 -2.30
C ASN A 109 -5.77 -2.33 -1.41
N SER A 110 -5.17 -2.19 -0.22
CA SER A 110 -5.07 -3.29 0.76
C SER A 110 -6.43 -3.80 1.22
N THR A 111 -7.44 -2.92 1.33
CA THR A 111 -8.79 -3.31 1.72
C THR A 111 -9.48 -4.16 0.65
N ILE A 112 -9.35 -3.78 -0.62
CA ILE A 112 -9.98 -4.49 -1.74
C ILE A 112 -9.31 -5.84 -1.96
N THR A 113 -8.00 -5.84 -2.15
CA THR A 113 -7.23 -7.08 -2.41
C THR A 113 -7.30 -8.04 -1.22
N GLY A 114 -7.22 -7.54 0.02
CA GLY A 114 -7.32 -8.38 1.22
C GLY A 114 -8.68 -9.06 1.38
N THR A 115 -9.79 -8.39 1.05
CA THR A 115 -11.13 -8.98 1.14
C THR A 115 -11.40 -10.03 0.05
N LEU A 116 -10.91 -9.78 -1.17
CA LEU A 116 -11.00 -10.72 -2.29
C LEU A 116 -10.10 -11.93 -2.08
N THR A 117 -8.83 -11.74 -1.71
CA THR A 117 -7.97 -12.87 -1.36
C THR A 117 -8.58 -13.67 -0.23
N GLY A 118 -9.02 -12.99 0.85
CA GLY A 118 -9.70 -13.62 1.97
C GLY A 118 -10.88 -14.49 1.54
N GLN A 119 -11.59 -14.11 0.47
CA GLN A 119 -12.62 -14.96 -0.13
C GLN A 119 -12.06 -16.24 -0.69
N VAL A 120 -11.08 -16.11 -1.58
CA VAL A 120 -10.47 -17.21 -2.30
C VAL A 120 -9.90 -18.24 -1.32
N ILE A 121 -9.18 -17.79 -0.30
CA ILE A 121 -8.61 -18.70 0.69
C ILE A 121 -9.67 -19.31 1.61
N MET A 122 -10.68 -18.56 2.07
CA MET A 122 -11.70 -19.09 2.98
C MET A 122 -12.64 -20.09 2.27
N GLU A 123 -13.07 -19.79 1.05
CA GLU A 123 -13.94 -20.68 0.28
C GLU A 123 -13.17 -21.89 -0.26
N GLY A 124 -11.89 -21.69 -0.62
CA GLY A 124 -11.02 -22.74 -1.15
C GLY A 124 -10.52 -23.73 -0.10
N PHE A 125 -10.01 -23.26 1.04
CA PHE A 125 -9.34 -24.13 2.03
C PHE A 125 -10.27 -24.65 3.13
N ILE A 126 -11.18 -23.82 3.63
CA ILE A 126 -12.04 -24.15 4.77
C ILE A 126 -13.53 -24.21 4.40
N HIS A 127 -13.84 -24.05 3.10
CA HIS A 127 -15.21 -24.07 2.55
C HIS A 127 -16.21 -23.16 3.28
N MET A 128 -15.73 -22.05 3.85
CA MET A 128 -16.55 -21.14 4.63
C MET A 128 -17.00 -19.95 3.76
N ARG A 129 -18.30 -19.89 3.49
CA ARG A 129 -18.94 -18.77 2.78
C ARG A 129 -19.36 -17.70 3.79
N MET A 130 -18.78 -16.52 3.66
CA MET A 130 -19.05 -15.37 4.52
C MET A 130 -19.33 -14.14 3.64
N PRO A 131 -20.32 -13.30 3.98
CA PRO A 131 -20.56 -12.06 3.23
C PRO A 131 -19.35 -11.12 3.32
N ILE A 132 -19.10 -10.38 2.24
CA ILE A 132 -17.91 -9.52 2.08
C ILE A 132 -17.82 -8.46 3.20
N TRP A 133 -18.95 -7.87 3.60
CA TRP A 133 -18.96 -6.86 4.66
C TRP A 133 -18.48 -7.45 6.00
N LEU A 134 -18.94 -8.65 6.35
CA LEU A 134 -18.60 -9.29 7.61
C LEU A 134 -17.12 -9.68 7.62
N ARG A 135 -16.62 -10.22 6.50
CA ARG A 135 -15.19 -10.51 6.35
C ARG A 135 -14.36 -9.25 6.54
N ARG A 136 -14.73 -8.15 5.88
CA ARG A 136 -14.05 -6.86 6.00
C ARG A 136 -14.08 -6.33 7.44
N LEU A 137 -15.19 -6.47 8.13
CA LEU A 137 -15.33 -6.04 9.53
C LEU A 137 -14.39 -6.82 10.44
N ILE A 138 -14.43 -8.16 10.37
CA ILE A 138 -13.63 -9.03 11.25
C ILE A 138 -12.13 -8.80 11.02
N THR A 139 -11.66 -8.82 9.78
CA THR A 139 -10.23 -8.64 9.49
C THR A 139 -9.74 -7.24 9.88
N ARG A 140 -10.58 -6.21 9.69
CA ARG A 140 -10.24 -4.85 10.09
C ARG A 140 -10.20 -4.68 11.61
N LEU A 141 -11.14 -5.27 12.34
CA LEU A 141 -11.12 -5.23 13.81
C LEU A 141 -9.86 -5.92 14.35
N ILE A 142 -9.54 -7.12 13.85
CA ILE A 142 -8.32 -7.84 14.24
C ILE A 142 -7.07 -7.01 13.92
N SER A 143 -7.04 -6.32 12.77
CA SER A 143 -5.89 -5.47 12.40
C SER A 143 -5.79 -4.17 13.21
N VAL A 144 -6.91 -3.57 13.60
CA VAL A 144 -6.93 -2.28 14.32
C VAL A 144 -6.63 -2.45 15.81
N ILE A 145 -6.97 -3.59 16.42
CA ILE A 145 -6.73 -3.83 17.86
C ILE A 145 -5.24 -3.68 18.25
N PRO A 146 -4.25 -4.33 17.59
CA PRO A 146 -2.84 -4.13 17.90
C PRO A 146 -2.38 -2.68 17.69
N VAL A 147 -2.92 -2.00 16.67
CA VAL A 147 -2.63 -0.59 16.39
C VAL A 147 -3.12 0.29 17.54
N LEU A 148 -4.36 0.08 18.02
CA LEU A 148 -4.90 0.81 19.17
C LEU A 148 -4.10 0.56 20.44
N ILE A 149 -3.70 -0.69 20.71
CA ILE A 149 -2.84 -1.03 21.86
C ILE A 149 -1.52 -0.25 21.77
N CYS A 150 -0.88 -0.26 20.61
CA CYS A 150 0.36 0.49 20.38
C CYS A 150 0.18 2.00 20.62
N VAL A 151 -0.90 2.59 20.09
CA VAL A 151 -1.23 4.01 20.30
C VAL A 151 -1.48 4.32 21.78
N ILE A 152 -2.21 3.47 22.52
CA ILE A 152 -2.50 3.68 23.95
C ILE A 152 -1.21 3.60 24.78
N ILE A 153 -0.32 2.67 24.49
CA ILE A 153 0.95 2.54 25.22
C ILE A 153 1.85 3.75 24.94
N THR A 154 1.98 4.15 23.68
CA THR A 154 2.90 5.22 23.28
C THR A 154 2.37 6.61 23.62
N SER A 155 1.05 6.82 23.57
CA SER A 155 0.42 8.09 23.98
C SER A 155 0.64 8.39 25.47
N ARG A 156 0.58 7.37 26.33
CA ARG A 156 0.89 7.50 27.76
C ARG A 156 2.34 7.92 28.02
N GLN A 157 3.28 7.53 27.16
CA GLN A 157 4.68 7.93 27.29
C GLN A 157 4.92 9.39 26.86
N GLY A 158 4.15 9.91 25.90
CA GLY A 158 4.22 11.30 25.45
C GLY A 158 3.83 12.32 26.52
N THR A 159 2.78 12.03 27.31
CA THR A 159 2.29 12.93 28.38
C THR A 159 3.25 13.04 29.58
N ILE A 160 4.03 11.99 29.83
CA ILE A 160 5.00 11.98 30.94
C ILE A 160 6.23 12.84 30.62
N ARG A 161 6.67 12.87 29.35
CA ARG A 161 7.82 13.70 28.93
C ARG A 161 7.50 15.19 28.78
N SER A 162 6.25 15.57 28.51
CA SER A 162 5.83 16.98 28.47
C SER A 162 5.71 17.64 29.85
N THR A 163 5.72 16.85 30.93
CA THR A 163 5.63 17.35 32.32
C THR A 163 7.01 17.56 32.96
N GLN A 164 8.10 17.18 32.27
CA GLN A 164 9.49 17.36 32.71
C GLN A 164 10.30 18.36 31.85
N ARG A 165 9.66 19.11 30.97
CA ARG A 165 10.27 20.26 30.28
C ARG A 165 9.70 21.57 30.82
#